data_AF-A0A6J1SKN5-F1
#
_entry.id   AF-A0A6J1SKN5-F1
#
_cell.length_a   1.000
_cell.length_b   1.000
_cell.length_c   1.000
_cell.angle_alpha   90.00
_cell.angle_beta   90.00
_cell.angle_gamma   90.00
#
_symmetry.space_group_name_H-M   'P 1'
#
loop_
_entity.id
_entity.type
_entity.pdbx_description
1 polymer ?
#
loop_
_entity_poly.entity_id
_entity_poly.type
_entity_poly.pdbx_seq_one_letter_code
_entity_poly.pdbx_strand_id
1 'polypeptide(L)'
;MTATVVKITNIPLGIDEMEFAHLLLDAMEAQASSIKDTFLSCQILHRDAIAVLEFEPSANCHLQWSNLENINIDGKSLQVISILNPIQEDQPVVSNGFGMPSSDITNEDEKMDVDEGVGSGSGESSPMVPEGNEEFLKMLGGPNFPVSVTPENTVKDDEGKVESPTVNQPSTLLAQPEPEPEPAPSIPLSPAPAPSPSFQPAPTVTSAPIISRPSDKPSAAVKPNIKPALQASKPVVQKTSRVVFFDLETTGLDKTMCEIVQIAAMSGPKHFNVYIKPLNGIPPDASRINGLTVVQGKLCKNGQVVETQDKLVAWKGFLEFLKSLDHVILMGHNAHWFDFPLLVRDIKRLGLLQELQSIVTGCVDTIQVFKAKLPHRVKRRLSFKQVDLAAEYKINTNAAHDALGDVRMLSQLCQKIGLSSQDIANHRKMLKCY
;
A
#
# COMPACT_ATOMS: atom_id res chain seq x y z
N MET A 1 26.83 -0.21 10.49
CA MET A 1 25.51 -0.73 10.08
C MET A 1 24.45 0.20 10.64
N THR A 2 23.44 0.56 9.85
CA THR A 2 22.34 1.47 10.25
C THR A 2 21.02 0.72 10.51
N ALA A 3 21.05 -0.61 10.45
CA ALA A 3 19.89 -1.48 10.59
C ALA A 3 20.28 -2.73 11.39
N THR A 4 19.28 -3.31 12.06
CA THR A 4 19.37 -4.64 12.67
C THR A 4 19.04 -5.68 11.61
N VAL A 5 19.97 -6.59 11.33
CA VAL A 5 19.79 -7.65 10.33
C VAL A 5 19.56 -8.99 11.03
N VAL A 6 18.48 -9.67 10.68
CA VAL A 6 18.08 -10.94 11.30
C VAL A 6 17.96 -11.99 10.21
N LYS A 7 18.71 -13.08 10.36
CA LYS A 7 18.63 -14.23 9.47
C LYS A 7 17.77 -15.31 10.10
N ILE A 8 16.76 -15.77 9.38
CA ILE A 8 15.81 -16.80 9.81
C ILE A 8 15.88 -17.98 8.86
N THR A 9 15.87 -19.21 9.38
CA THR A 9 15.75 -20.45 8.61
C THR A 9 14.42 -21.14 8.85
N ASN A 10 14.22 -22.26 8.16
CA ASN A 10 13.02 -23.10 8.20
C ASN A 10 11.78 -22.37 7.67
N ILE A 11 11.95 -21.51 6.66
CA ILE A 11 10.83 -20.85 6.00
C ILE A 11 10.02 -21.86 5.14
N PRO A 12 8.71 -21.63 4.92
CA PRO A 12 7.91 -22.44 4.00
C PRO A 12 8.52 -22.46 2.59
N LEU A 13 8.45 -23.60 1.89
CA LEU A 13 8.97 -23.70 0.52
C LEU A 13 7.99 -23.04 -0.46
N GLY A 14 8.52 -22.24 -1.39
CA GLY A 14 7.70 -21.59 -2.43
C GLY A 14 6.89 -20.38 -1.98
N ILE A 15 7.01 -19.97 -0.71
CA ILE A 15 6.43 -18.72 -0.21
C ILE A 15 7.18 -17.52 -0.81
N ASP A 16 6.45 -16.52 -1.26
CA ASP A 16 7.06 -15.29 -1.78
C ASP A 16 7.53 -14.37 -0.64
N GLU A 17 8.48 -13.50 -0.94
CA GLU A 17 9.10 -12.60 0.04
C GLU A 17 8.08 -11.70 0.75
N MET A 18 7.05 -11.24 0.03
CA MET A 18 6.01 -10.37 0.60
C MET A 18 5.01 -11.16 1.45
N GLU A 19 4.60 -12.34 1.00
CA GLU A 19 3.73 -13.23 1.77
C GLU A 19 4.41 -13.65 3.08
N PHE A 20 5.67 -14.05 3.03
CA PHE A 20 6.44 -14.40 4.22
C PHE A 20 6.61 -13.21 5.17
N ALA A 21 6.99 -12.04 4.65
CA ALA A 21 7.14 -10.84 5.46
C ALA A 21 5.83 -10.45 6.16
N HIS A 22 4.69 -10.52 5.47
CA HIS A 22 3.39 -10.23 6.07
C HIS A 22 3.03 -11.21 7.18
N LEU A 23 3.11 -12.53 6.92
CA LEU A 23 2.79 -13.55 7.93
C LEU A 23 3.70 -13.43 9.16
N LEU A 24 4.98 -13.16 8.93
CA LEU A 24 5.96 -12.99 9.97
C LEU A 24 5.67 -11.74 10.82
N LEU A 25 5.48 -10.58 10.18
CA LEU A 25 5.24 -9.33 10.90
C LEU A 25 3.89 -9.32 11.63
N ASP A 26 2.85 -9.95 11.08
CA ASP A 26 1.58 -10.15 11.77
C ASP A 26 1.77 -11.00 13.04
N ALA A 27 2.56 -12.07 12.95
CA ALA A 27 2.87 -12.91 14.11
C ALA A 27 3.76 -12.19 15.14
N MET A 28 4.69 -11.34 14.70
CA MET A 28 5.57 -10.57 15.56
C MET A 28 4.82 -9.42 16.27
N GLU A 29 3.84 -8.79 15.62
CA GLU A 29 3.07 -7.70 16.22
C GLU A 29 2.26 -8.14 17.45
N ALA A 30 1.88 -9.42 17.51
CA ALA A 30 1.27 -10.02 18.70
C ALA A 30 2.22 -10.05 19.92
N GLN A 31 3.54 -9.99 19.69
CA GLN A 31 4.58 -10.04 20.72
C GLN A 31 5.20 -8.67 20.99
N ALA A 32 5.26 -7.81 19.97
CA ALA A 32 5.90 -6.51 19.99
C ALA A 32 5.09 -5.49 19.19
N SER A 33 4.30 -4.67 19.88
CA SER A 33 3.54 -3.59 19.25
C SER A 33 4.48 -2.62 18.51
N SER A 34 4.13 -2.24 17.28
CA SER A 34 4.91 -1.33 16.42
C SER A 34 6.17 -1.93 15.77
N ILE A 35 6.42 -3.24 15.90
CA ILE A 35 7.54 -3.89 15.21
C ILE A 35 7.46 -3.74 13.68
N LYS A 36 6.24 -3.68 13.14
CA LYS A 36 5.95 -3.40 11.72
C LYS A 36 6.50 -2.06 11.24
N ASP A 37 6.49 -1.05 12.10
CA ASP A 37 6.96 0.29 11.75
C ASP A 37 8.50 0.35 11.66
N THR A 38 9.18 -0.63 12.24
CA THR A 38 10.63 -0.76 12.18
C THR A 38 11.11 -1.65 11.04
N PHE A 39 10.22 -2.35 10.33
CA PHE A 39 10.63 -3.30 9.30
C PHE A 39 10.97 -2.60 7.98
N LEU A 40 12.12 -2.93 7.40
CA LEU A 40 12.68 -2.25 6.22
C LEU A 40 12.63 -3.12 4.96
N SER A 41 13.03 -4.39 5.07
CA SER A 41 13.12 -5.30 3.92
C SER A 41 13.12 -6.77 4.34
N CYS A 42 12.67 -7.65 3.43
CA CYS A 42 12.81 -9.10 3.52
C CYS A 42 13.35 -9.61 2.19
N GLN A 43 14.35 -10.48 2.25
CA GLN A 43 14.88 -11.20 1.11
C GLN A 43 14.88 -12.70 1.41
N ILE A 44 14.34 -13.52 0.50
CA ILE A 44 14.34 -14.98 0.62
C ILE A 44 15.41 -15.59 -0.27
N LEU A 45 16.36 -16.28 0.36
CA LEU A 45 17.32 -17.15 -0.29
C LEU A 45 16.68 -18.54 -0.46
N HIS A 46 15.89 -18.72 -1.52
CA HIS A 46 15.11 -19.94 -1.76
C HIS A 46 15.94 -21.23 -1.76
N ARG A 47 17.21 -21.18 -2.21
CA ARG A 47 18.10 -22.35 -2.21
C ARG A 47 18.40 -22.88 -0.81
N ASP A 48 18.44 -21.99 0.17
CA ASP A 48 18.87 -22.30 1.53
C ASP A 48 17.69 -22.32 2.53
N ALA A 49 16.47 -21.98 2.07
CA ALA A 49 15.30 -21.75 2.92
C ALA A 49 15.59 -20.74 4.06
N ILE A 50 16.34 -19.69 3.72
CA ILE A 50 16.73 -18.62 4.63
C ILE A 50 16.03 -17.33 4.20
N ALA A 51 15.44 -16.62 5.16
CA ALA A 51 15.03 -15.24 5.01
C ALA A 51 16.02 -14.31 5.71
N VAL A 52 16.39 -13.22 5.06
CA VAL A 52 17.18 -12.12 5.62
C VAL A 52 16.25 -10.94 5.79
N LEU A 53 16.12 -10.46 7.02
CA LEU A 53 15.22 -9.38 7.40
C LEU A 53 16.03 -8.19 7.89
N GLU A 54 15.65 -7.01 7.48
CA GLU A 54 16.24 -5.77 7.96
C GLU A 54 15.21 -4.96 8.73
N PHE A 55 15.62 -4.46 9.89
CA PHE A 55 14.82 -3.58 10.73
C PHE A 55 15.61 -2.33 11.10
N GLU A 56 14.92 -1.25 11.42
CA GLU A 56 15.50 -0.09 12.07
C GLU A 56 16.17 -0.49 13.40
N PRO A 57 17.21 0.23 13.84
CA PRO A 57 17.89 -0.03 15.11
C PRO A 57 16.95 -0.07 16.33
N SER A 58 15.86 0.69 16.25
CA SER A 58 14.77 0.77 17.24
C SER A 58 14.07 -0.57 17.47
N ALA A 59 14.06 -1.50 16.50
CA ALA A 59 13.41 -2.81 16.66
C ALA A 59 13.89 -3.60 17.88
N ASN A 60 15.16 -3.41 18.29
CA ASN A 60 15.75 -4.08 19.45
C ASN A 60 15.09 -3.70 20.79
N CYS A 61 14.42 -2.54 20.89
CA CYS A 61 13.70 -2.18 22.11
C CYS A 61 12.30 -2.79 22.17
N HIS A 62 11.80 -3.35 21.06
CA HIS A 62 10.45 -3.85 20.94
C HIS A 62 10.38 -5.37 20.99
N LEU A 63 11.40 -6.09 20.52
CA LEU A 63 11.33 -7.54 20.36
C LEU A 63 12.59 -8.25 20.87
N GLN A 64 12.38 -9.33 21.62
CA GLN A 64 13.43 -10.30 21.89
C GLN A 64 13.48 -11.32 20.77
N TRP A 65 14.53 -11.23 19.93
CA TRP A 65 14.68 -12.08 18.74
C TRP A 65 14.68 -13.58 19.03
N SER A 66 15.07 -14.02 20.24
CA SER A 66 14.96 -15.41 20.68
C SER A 66 13.52 -15.94 20.67
N ASN A 67 12.51 -15.06 20.76
CA ASN A 67 11.11 -15.46 20.74
C ASN A 67 10.57 -15.78 19.33
N LEU A 68 11.31 -15.42 18.27
CA LEU A 68 10.97 -15.81 16.90
C LEU A 68 10.98 -17.33 16.70
N GLU A 69 11.73 -18.07 17.52
CA GLU A 69 11.74 -19.54 17.49
C GLU A 69 10.37 -20.15 17.84
N ASN A 70 9.51 -19.37 18.51
CA ASN A 70 8.15 -19.75 18.87
C ASN A 70 7.10 -19.29 17.84
N ILE A 71 7.50 -18.59 16.78
CA ILE A 71 6.60 -18.17 15.70
C ILE A 71 6.48 -19.31 14.69
N ASN A 72 5.24 -19.73 14.43
CA ASN A 72 4.91 -20.75 13.46
C ASN A 72 4.23 -20.11 12.24
N ILE A 73 4.81 -20.33 11.05
CA ILE A 73 4.22 -19.94 9.77
C ILE A 73 4.00 -21.20 8.94
N ASP A 74 2.76 -21.45 8.54
CA ASP A 74 2.34 -22.62 7.76
C ASP A 74 2.88 -23.96 8.27
N GLY A 75 2.83 -24.15 9.59
CA GLY A 75 3.26 -25.39 10.25
C GLY A 75 4.76 -25.47 10.51
N LYS A 76 5.56 -24.48 10.09
CA LYS A 76 7.00 -24.42 10.35
C LYS A 76 7.31 -23.43 11.48
N SER A 77 7.92 -23.94 12.54
CA SER A 77 8.54 -23.09 13.56
C SER A 77 9.82 -22.48 12.99
N LEU A 78 9.85 -21.16 12.93
CA LEU A 78 11.00 -20.43 12.41
C LEU A 78 12.20 -20.57 13.35
N GLN A 79 13.41 -20.35 12.85
CA GLN A 79 14.62 -20.37 13.69
C GLN A 79 15.53 -19.21 13.35
N VAL A 80 16.00 -18.47 14.36
CA VAL A 80 16.93 -17.37 14.15
C VAL A 80 18.35 -17.91 14.08
N ILE A 81 19.01 -17.67 12.94
CA ILE A 81 20.38 -18.12 12.66
C ILE A 81 21.38 -17.11 13.23
N SER A 82 21.14 -15.83 12.99
CA SER A 82 22.01 -14.75 13.47
C SER A 82 21.31 -13.41 13.52
N ILE A 83 21.79 -12.55 14.40
CA ILE A 83 21.35 -11.16 14.58
C ILE A 83 22.59 -10.28 14.50
N LEU A 84 22.58 -9.28 13.64
CA LEU A 84 23.62 -8.27 13.53
C LEU A 84 23.03 -6.93 13.92
N ASN A 85 23.47 -6.39 15.07
CA ASN A 85 23.02 -5.10 15.57
C ASN A 85 23.93 -3.95 15.10
N PRO A 86 23.37 -2.74 14.90
CA PRO A 86 24.14 -1.55 14.63
C PRO A 86 25.01 -1.16 15.85
N ILE A 87 26.22 -0.66 15.60
CA ILE A 87 27.16 -0.21 16.64
C ILE A 87 26.64 1.14 17.19
N GLN A 88 26.34 1.21 18.49
CA GLN A 88 25.89 2.44 19.15
C GLN A 88 27.08 3.35 19.50
N GLU A 89 27.08 4.58 18.98
CA GLU A 89 27.82 5.70 19.56
C GLU A 89 26.89 6.44 20.55
N ASP A 90 27.29 6.51 21.81
CA ASP A 90 26.53 7.17 22.89
C ASP A 90 26.38 8.68 22.64
N GLN A 91 25.17 9.22 22.79
CA GLN A 91 24.95 10.64 23.16
C GLN A 91 23.69 10.83 24.04
N PRO A 92 23.69 11.85 24.93
CA PRO A 92 22.79 11.96 26.07
C PRO A 92 21.53 12.82 25.84
N VAL A 93 20.59 12.61 26.77
CA VAL A 93 19.25 13.18 26.96
C VAL A 93 19.29 14.63 27.43
N VAL A 94 18.39 15.51 26.92
CA VAL A 94 17.84 16.65 27.68
C VAL A 94 16.36 16.91 27.33
N SER A 95 15.64 17.35 28.37
CA SER A 95 14.22 17.37 28.69
C SER A 95 13.39 18.62 28.31
N ASN A 96 12.08 18.37 28.20
CA ASN A 96 10.85 19.17 28.40
C ASN A 96 10.85 20.60 29.00
N GLY A 97 9.86 21.40 28.56
CA GLY A 97 9.14 22.46 29.31
C GLY A 97 8.15 23.26 28.41
N PHE A 98 6.81 23.08 28.50
CA PHE A 98 5.79 23.91 29.21
C PHE A 98 5.98 25.45 29.09
N GLY A 99 5.03 26.35 28.80
CA GLY A 99 3.58 26.36 28.49
C GLY A 99 2.93 27.74 28.84
N MET A 100 2.14 28.33 27.92
CA MET A 100 0.90 29.17 28.08
C MET A 100 0.88 30.52 28.91
N PRO A 101 -0.20 31.35 28.95
CA PRO A 101 -1.01 32.00 27.86
C PRO A 101 -1.62 33.43 28.17
N SER A 102 -2.43 33.94 27.21
CA SER A 102 -3.76 34.64 27.32
C SER A 102 -3.93 36.19 27.34
N SER A 103 -4.84 36.70 26.48
CA SER A 103 -6.18 37.36 26.76
C SER A 103 -6.65 38.21 25.55
N ASP A 104 -7.76 37.87 24.86
CA ASP A 104 -9.18 38.32 24.97
C ASP A 104 -9.42 39.80 24.53
N ILE A 105 -10.44 40.19 23.72
CA ILE A 105 -11.87 40.37 24.09
C ILE A 105 -12.74 40.81 22.86
N THR A 106 -13.88 40.11 22.63
CA THR A 106 -15.29 40.49 22.18
C THR A 106 -15.58 41.33 20.92
N ASN A 107 -16.74 41.35 20.25
CA ASN A 107 -18.05 40.63 20.15
C ASN A 107 -18.77 41.20 18.88
N GLU A 108 -19.40 40.39 18.04
CA GLU A 108 -20.87 40.16 17.85
C GLU A 108 -21.71 41.32 17.26
N ASP A 109 -22.47 41.00 16.19
CA ASP A 109 -23.94 41.12 16.09
C ASP A 109 -24.38 40.91 14.61
N GLU A 110 -25.08 39.81 14.31
CA GLU A 110 -26.54 39.66 14.09
C GLU A 110 -26.99 39.98 12.63
N LYS A 111 -27.38 38.97 11.82
CA LYS A 111 -28.69 38.25 11.70
C LYS A 111 -29.72 38.99 10.83
N MET A 112 -30.24 38.32 9.79
CA MET A 112 -31.68 38.08 9.58
C MET A 112 -31.94 37.18 8.35
N ASP A 113 -32.80 36.18 8.60
CA ASP A 113 -33.45 35.22 7.70
C ASP A 113 -34.44 35.95 6.73
N VAL A 114 -35.10 35.35 5.72
CA VAL A 114 -36.13 34.28 5.79
C VAL A 114 -36.44 33.69 4.40
N ASP A 115 -36.76 32.37 4.39
CA ASP A 115 -37.82 31.62 3.66
C ASP A 115 -37.97 31.66 2.13
N GLU A 116 -38.56 30.68 1.44
CA GLU A 116 -38.83 29.23 1.58
C GLU A 116 -39.44 28.86 0.20
N GLY A 117 -39.37 27.60 -0.24
CA GLY A 117 -40.08 27.22 -1.48
C GLY A 117 -39.78 25.83 -2.02
N VAL A 118 -40.56 24.86 -1.54
CA VAL A 118 -40.60 23.42 -1.89
C VAL A 118 -41.15 23.16 -3.30
N GLY A 119 -40.70 22.09 -3.98
CA GLY A 119 -41.48 21.48 -5.07
C GLY A 119 -40.82 20.45 -6.00
N SER A 120 -40.90 19.17 -5.63
CA SER A 120 -41.18 17.97 -6.46
C SER A 120 -40.32 17.59 -7.69
N GLY A 121 -39.45 16.57 -7.48
CA GLY A 121 -39.52 15.20 -8.03
C GLY A 121 -39.67 14.92 -9.55
N SER A 122 -38.70 14.20 -10.11
CA SER A 122 -38.91 13.09 -11.05
C SER A 122 -37.66 12.20 -11.11
N GLY A 123 -37.84 10.90 -10.91
CA GLY A 123 -36.75 9.92 -10.83
C GLY A 123 -36.26 9.41 -12.17
N GLU A 124 -34.96 9.13 -12.22
CA GLU A 124 -34.35 8.13 -13.08
C GLU A 124 -33.37 7.32 -12.21
N SER A 125 -33.49 6.00 -12.26
CA SER A 125 -32.69 5.07 -11.48
C SER A 125 -31.24 5.05 -11.99
N SER A 126 -30.39 5.84 -11.34
CA SER A 126 -28.94 5.74 -11.43
C SER A 126 -28.44 4.42 -10.83
N PRO A 127 -27.33 3.85 -11.36
CA PRO A 127 -26.71 2.68 -10.76
C PRO A 127 -26.39 2.98 -9.30
N MET A 128 -26.82 2.12 -8.38
CA MET A 128 -26.64 2.32 -6.94
C MET A 128 -25.17 2.56 -6.62
N VAL A 129 -24.85 3.80 -6.30
CA VAL A 129 -23.61 4.21 -5.67
C VAL A 129 -23.60 3.53 -4.29
N PRO A 130 -22.58 2.73 -3.94
CA PRO A 130 -22.49 2.15 -2.60
C PRO A 130 -22.56 3.26 -1.53
N GLU A 131 -23.35 3.06 -0.47
CA GLU A 131 -23.50 4.03 0.62
C GLU A 131 -22.11 4.49 1.13
N GLY A 132 -21.88 5.80 1.19
CA GLY A 132 -20.62 6.40 1.68
C GLY A 132 -19.61 6.85 0.61
N ASN A 133 -19.87 6.63 -0.69
CA ASN A 133 -18.95 7.02 -1.77
C ASN A 133 -19.00 8.52 -2.13
N GLU A 134 -20.05 9.27 -1.74
CA GLU A 134 -20.20 10.67 -2.16
C GLU A 134 -19.08 11.60 -1.70
N GLU A 135 -18.60 11.43 -0.46
CA GLU A 135 -17.52 12.24 0.06
C GLU A 135 -16.19 11.91 -0.63
N PHE A 136 -15.97 10.63 -0.94
CA PHE A 136 -14.82 10.19 -1.70
C PHE A 136 -14.82 10.78 -3.12
N LEU A 137 -15.97 10.79 -3.81
CA LEU A 137 -16.11 11.43 -5.11
C LEU A 137 -15.82 12.95 -5.06
N LYS A 138 -16.18 13.63 -3.96
CA LYS A 138 -15.78 15.03 -3.74
C LYS A 138 -14.27 15.18 -3.60
N MET A 139 -13.58 14.25 -2.93
CA MET A 139 -12.11 14.23 -2.85
C MET A 139 -11.43 13.98 -4.21
N LEU A 140 -12.15 13.41 -5.19
CA LEU A 140 -11.70 13.28 -6.58
C LEU A 140 -12.05 14.49 -7.47
N GLY A 141 -12.83 15.45 -6.97
CA GLY A 141 -13.16 16.67 -7.68
C GLY A 141 -14.60 16.81 -8.20
N GLY A 142 -15.55 15.98 -7.74
CA GLY A 142 -17.00 16.21 -7.92
C GLY A 142 -17.81 15.03 -8.47
N PRO A 143 -19.15 15.11 -8.44
CA PRO A 143 -20.06 13.96 -8.58
C PRO A 143 -20.29 13.46 -10.03
N ASN A 144 -19.77 14.14 -11.05
CA ASN A 144 -20.00 13.76 -12.44
C ASN A 144 -18.83 12.95 -13.01
N PHE A 145 -18.82 11.64 -12.72
CA PHE A 145 -18.01 10.69 -13.49
C PHE A 145 -18.88 9.54 -14.01
N PRO A 146 -19.18 9.50 -15.32
CA PRO A 146 -19.72 8.30 -15.92
C PRO A 146 -18.62 7.24 -16.01
N VAL A 147 -18.99 6.01 -15.62
CA VAL A 147 -18.26 4.79 -16.00
C VAL A 147 -18.50 4.58 -17.51
N SER A 148 -17.88 5.39 -18.36
CA SER A 148 -17.95 5.16 -19.81
C SER A 148 -16.78 4.29 -20.26
N VAL A 149 -17.11 3.03 -20.51
CA VAL A 149 -16.31 2.11 -21.31
C VAL A 149 -16.54 2.45 -22.77
N THR A 150 -15.56 3.02 -23.47
CA THR A 150 -15.43 2.91 -24.93
C THR A 150 -13.96 2.98 -25.34
N PRO A 151 -13.49 2.11 -26.25
CA PRO A 151 -12.21 2.29 -26.92
C PRO A 151 -12.42 3.15 -28.18
N GLU A 152 -11.81 4.32 -28.25
CA GLU A 152 -11.65 5.04 -29.52
C GLU A 152 -10.18 5.39 -29.72
N ASN A 153 -9.51 4.56 -30.51
CA ASN A 153 -8.44 4.98 -31.40
C ASN A 153 -8.94 4.73 -32.83
N THR A 154 -9.86 5.57 -33.30
CA THR A 154 -10.10 5.74 -34.74
C THR A 154 -9.16 6.82 -35.22
N VAL A 155 -8.01 6.39 -35.75
CA VAL A 155 -7.16 7.24 -36.57
C VAL A 155 -7.96 7.57 -37.84
N LYS A 156 -8.18 8.87 -38.07
CA LYS A 156 -8.63 9.37 -39.35
C LYS A 156 -7.42 9.47 -40.25
N ASP A 157 -7.34 8.60 -41.25
CA ASP A 157 -6.44 8.79 -42.38
C ASP A 157 -7.29 9.29 -43.56
N ASP A 158 -6.97 10.49 -44.03
CA ASP A 158 -7.48 11.05 -45.28
C ASP A 158 -6.42 10.84 -46.38
N GLU A 159 -6.94 10.62 -47.59
CA GLU A 159 -6.25 10.58 -48.89
C GLU A 159 -5.38 9.36 -49.28
N GLY A 160 -6.01 8.46 -50.03
CA GLY A 160 -5.68 8.22 -51.45
C GLY A 160 -4.34 7.57 -51.81
N LYS A 161 -4.37 6.29 -52.23
CA LYS A 161 -4.15 5.83 -53.62
C LYS A 161 -3.89 4.32 -53.67
N VAL A 162 -4.56 3.68 -54.62
CA VAL A 162 -4.49 2.27 -54.99
C VAL A 162 -3.10 1.92 -55.53
N GLU A 163 -2.51 0.82 -55.03
CA GLU A 163 -1.76 -0.18 -55.82
C GLU A 163 -1.38 -1.40 -54.96
N SER A 164 -1.96 -2.56 -55.27
CA SER A 164 -1.45 -3.90 -54.98
C SER A 164 -0.29 -4.21 -55.96
N PRO A 165 0.75 -5.02 -55.64
CA PRO A 165 0.55 -6.47 -55.42
C PRO A 165 1.59 -7.23 -54.56
N THR A 166 1.29 -8.53 -54.42
CA THR A 166 2.21 -9.68 -54.34
C THR A 166 2.43 -10.32 -52.97
N VAL A 167 1.72 -11.44 -52.83
CA VAL A 167 1.89 -12.55 -51.88
C VAL A 167 3.32 -13.10 -51.98
N ASN A 168 4.00 -13.21 -50.84
CA ASN A 168 5.07 -14.19 -50.65
C ASN A 168 4.82 -14.94 -49.34
N GLN A 169 4.55 -16.24 -49.48
CA GLN A 169 4.45 -17.20 -48.39
C GLN A 169 5.85 -17.44 -47.79
N PRO A 170 5.98 -17.65 -46.46
CA PRO A 170 7.17 -18.26 -45.91
C PRO A 170 7.08 -19.79 -45.94
N SER A 171 8.15 -20.39 -46.45
CA SER A 171 8.40 -21.83 -46.56
C SER A 171 8.27 -22.57 -45.24
N THR A 172 7.53 -23.67 -45.27
CA THR A 172 7.49 -24.74 -44.27
C THR A 172 8.87 -25.41 -44.12
N LEU A 173 9.51 -25.24 -42.96
CA LEU A 173 10.57 -26.12 -42.48
C LEU A 173 9.91 -27.21 -41.61
N LEU A 174 10.03 -28.45 -42.08
CA LEU A 174 9.64 -29.67 -41.38
C LEU A 174 10.43 -29.79 -40.07
N ALA A 175 9.73 -29.67 -38.93
CA ALA A 175 10.25 -30.11 -37.63
C ALA A 175 10.16 -31.64 -37.55
N GLN A 176 11.28 -32.29 -37.22
CA GLN A 176 11.31 -33.70 -36.86
C GLN A 176 10.74 -33.87 -35.43
N PRO A 177 10.03 -34.98 -35.13
CA PRO A 177 9.46 -35.20 -33.81
C PRO A 177 10.58 -35.50 -32.78
N GLU A 178 10.53 -34.80 -31.65
CA GLU A 178 11.36 -35.11 -30.47
C GLU A 178 11.00 -36.50 -29.89
N PRO A 179 11.98 -37.24 -29.33
CA PRO A 179 11.70 -38.51 -28.67
C PRO A 179 11.00 -38.32 -27.32
N GLU A 180 10.02 -39.17 -27.03
CA GLU A 180 9.27 -39.19 -25.76
C GLU A 180 10.20 -39.39 -24.54
N PRO A 181 9.92 -38.75 -23.38
CA PRO A 181 10.70 -38.95 -22.17
C PRO A 181 10.33 -40.28 -21.48
N GLU A 182 11.35 -41.04 -21.04
CA GLU A 182 11.18 -42.28 -20.29
C GLU A 182 10.46 -42.07 -18.94
N PRO A 183 9.71 -43.08 -18.45
CA PRO A 183 8.96 -42.96 -17.21
C PRO A 183 9.88 -42.97 -15.97
N ALA A 184 9.58 -42.08 -15.02
CA ALA A 184 10.31 -41.95 -13.76
C ALA A 184 10.17 -43.19 -12.85
N PRO A 185 11.20 -43.55 -12.05
CA PRO A 185 11.16 -44.70 -11.16
C PRO A 185 10.29 -44.45 -9.92
N SER A 186 9.51 -45.46 -9.56
CA SER A 186 8.60 -45.48 -8.40
C SER A 186 9.36 -45.40 -7.06
N ILE A 187 9.02 -44.41 -6.24
CA ILE A 187 9.52 -44.25 -4.86
C ILE A 187 8.57 -45.00 -3.89
N PRO A 188 9.08 -45.81 -2.93
CA PRO A 188 8.23 -46.54 -1.99
C PRO A 188 7.62 -45.61 -0.92
N LEU A 189 6.34 -45.85 -0.59
CA LEU A 189 5.63 -45.17 0.50
C LEU A 189 6.27 -45.46 1.86
N SER A 190 6.50 -44.41 2.65
CA SER A 190 6.83 -44.51 4.08
C SER A 190 5.58 -44.69 4.95
N PRO A 191 5.67 -45.35 6.11
CA PRO A 191 4.53 -45.72 6.94
C PRO A 191 4.00 -44.56 7.80
N ALA A 192 2.70 -44.65 8.15
CA ALA A 192 1.95 -43.68 8.94
C ALA A 192 2.44 -43.54 10.40
N PRO A 193 2.30 -42.35 11.03
CA PRO A 193 2.66 -42.16 12.42
C PRO A 193 1.57 -42.66 13.40
N ALA A 194 2.03 -43.12 14.56
CA ALA A 194 1.25 -43.65 15.68
C ALA A 194 0.47 -42.56 16.47
N PRO A 195 -0.57 -42.92 17.24
CA PRO A 195 -1.46 -41.96 17.91
C PRO A 195 -0.87 -41.39 19.21
N SER A 196 -1.23 -40.14 19.52
CA SER A 196 -0.85 -39.37 20.71
C SER A 196 -1.55 -39.83 22.00
N PRO A 197 -0.98 -39.57 23.20
CA PRO A 197 -1.60 -39.93 24.47
C PRO A 197 -2.60 -38.87 24.96
N SER A 198 -3.65 -39.36 25.61
CA SER A 198 -4.74 -38.64 26.27
C SER A 198 -4.30 -38.03 27.61
N PHE A 199 -4.64 -36.75 27.84
CA PHE A 199 -4.50 -36.08 29.13
C PHE A 199 -5.82 -36.10 29.91
N GLN A 200 -5.74 -36.51 31.18
CA GLN A 200 -6.84 -36.55 32.16
C GLN A 200 -7.07 -35.18 32.82
N PRO A 201 -8.28 -34.90 33.36
CA PRO A 201 -8.57 -33.64 34.05
C PRO A 201 -8.19 -33.64 35.55
N ALA A 202 -7.92 -32.44 36.07
CA ALA A 202 -7.46 -32.12 37.42
C ALA A 202 -8.52 -32.32 38.53
N PRO A 203 -8.12 -32.42 39.82
CA PRO A 203 -9.05 -32.70 40.92
C PRO A 203 -9.63 -31.46 41.60
N THR A 204 -10.82 -31.70 42.16
CA THR A 204 -11.69 -30.86 42.97
C THR A 204 -11.09 -30.48 44.33
N VAL A 205 -11.34 -29.24 44.81
CA VAL A 205 -11.10 -28.84 46.21
C VAL A 205 -12.40 -28.30 46.81
N THR A 206 -12.72 -28.82 48.00
CA THR A 206 -13.97 -28.61 48.74
C THR A 206 -13.74 -27.74 49.98
N SER A 207 -14.73 -26.90 50.29
CA SER A 207 -15.23 -26.47 51.63
C SER A 207 -14.38 -25.61 52.59
N ALA A 208 -15.04 -24.53 53.03
CA ALA A 208 -14.69 -23.61 54.14
C ALA A 208 -14.88 -24.22 55.54
N PRO A 209 -14.53 -23.48 56.63
CA PRO A 209 -15.60 -22.86 57.42
C PRO A 209 -15.31 -21.47 58.03
N ILE A 210 -16.40 -20.89 58.56
CA ILE A 210 -16.67 -19.56 59.12
C ILE A 210 -16.23 -19.42 60.59
N ILE A 211 -15.63 -18.29 61.01
CA ILE A 211 -15.79 -17.69 62.37
C ILE A 211 -15.74 -16.14 62.30
N SER A 212 -16.50 -15.55 63.23
CA SER A 212 -17.08 -14.22 63.52
C SER A 212 -16.23 -12.94 63.68
N ARG A 213 -16.95 -11.81 63.50
CA ARG A 213 -16.71 -10.37 63.83
C ARG A 213 -16.66 -10.07 65.36
N PRO A 214 -16.21 -8.89 65.88
CA PRO A 214 -16.90 -7.57 65.71
C PRO A 214 -16.06 -6.25 65.80
N SER A 215 -16.73 -5.10 65.51
CA SER A 215 -16.54 -3.67 65.96
C SER A 215 -15.22 -2.94 65.61
N ASP A 216 -15.09 -1.63 65.33
CA ASP A 216 -15.95 -0.42 65.23
C ASP A 216 -15.20 0.70 64.44
N LYS A 217 -15.93 1.73 63.97
CA LYS A 217 -15.68 2.97 63.16
C LYS A 217 -14.48 3.92 63.59
N PRO A 218 -14.22 5.11 62.95
CA PRO A 218 -14.83 5.81 61.77
C PRO A 218 -13.90 6.53 60.73
N SER A 219 -14.46 6.74 59.52
CA SER A 219 -14.56 7.97 58.69
C SER A 219 -13.35 8.87 58.37
N ALA A 220 -13.05 9.00 57.06
CA ALA A 220 -12.54 10.23 56.46
C ALA A 220 -13.09 10.42 55.02
N ALA A 221 -13.38 11.68 54.68
CA ALA A 221 -14.30 12.12 53.63
C ALA A 221 -13.79 11.98 52.19
N VAL A 222 -14.69 11.59 51.28
CA VAL A 222 -14.54 11.61 49.82
C VAL A 222 -15.13 12.92 49.28
N LYS A 223 -14.33 13.70 48.54
CA LYS A 223 -14.78 14.89 47.79
C LYS A 223 -15.19 14.47 46.35
N PRO A 224 -16.28 15.01 45.79
CA PRO A 224 -16.73 14.64 44.44
C PRO A 224 -15.92 15.36 43.36
N ASN A 225 -15.45 14.62 42.37
CA ASN A 225 -14.73 15.16 41.21
C ASN A 225 -15.74 15.52 40.10
N ILE A 226 -15.94 16.82 39.89
CA ILE A 226 -16.81 17.38 38.84
C ILE A 226 -16.00 17.44 37.54
N LYS A 227 -16.48 16.78 36.48
CA LYS A 227 -15.87 16.82 35.15
C LYS A 227 -16.04 18.22 34.53
N PRO A 228 -14.99 18.86 33.98
CA PRO A 228 -15.15 20.12 33.26
C PRO A 228 -15.82 19.89 31.90
N ALA A 229 -16.75 20.79 31.58
CA ALA A 229 -17.48 20.83 30.32
C ALA A 229 -16.55 21.19 29.14
N LEU A 230 -16.79 20.51 28.02
CA LEU A 230 -16.08 20.62 26.75
C LEU A 230 -16.35 21.99 26.11
N GLN A 231 -15.34 22.84 25.95
CA GLN A 231 -15.44 24.06 25.13
C GLN A 231 -15.35 23.68 23.65
N ALA A 232 -16.36 24.08 22.86
CA ALA A 232 -16.40 23.89 21.42
C ALA A 232 -15.38 24.83 20.74
N SER A 233 -14.43 24.26 19.99
CA SER A 233 -13.50 25.00 19.15
C SER A 233 -14.21 25.59 17.93
N LYS A 234 -13.75 26.77 17.47
CA LYS A 234 -14.20 27.40 16.21
C LYS A 234 -14.12 26.39 15.05
N PRO A 235 -15.06 26.42 14.08
CA PRO A 235 -15.02 25.50 12.95
C PRO A 235 -13.77 25.80 12.13
N VAL A 236 -12.76 24.94 12.27
CA VAL A 236 -11.69 24.84 11.29
C VAL A 236 -12.40 24.48 9.99
N VAL A 237 -12.40 25.38 9.00
CA VAL A 237 -12.79 25.02 7.64
C VAL A 237 -11.79 23.96 7.21
N GLN A 238 -12.18 22.69 7.37
CA GLN A 238 -11.39 21.56 6.91
C GLN A 238 -11.34 21.68 5.39
N LYS A 239 -10.23 22.19 4.87
CA LYS A 239 -9.96 22.13 3.43
C LYS A 239 -9.98 20.65 3.05
N THR A 240 -10.89 20.30 2.16
CA THR A 240 -11.06 18.93 1.67
C THR A 240 -9.80 18.54 0.90
N SER A 241 -9.02 17.60 1.44
CA SER A 241 -7.86 17.07 0.73
C SER A 241 -8.26 16.40 -0.58
N ARG A 242 -7.44 16.53 -1.61
CA ARG A 242 -7.62 15.82 -2.88
C ARG A 242 -6.90 14.48 -2.86
N VAL A 243 -7.58 13.41 -3.26
CA VAL A 243 -6.93 12.12 -3.49
C VAL A 243 -6.31 12.13 -4.87
N VAL A 244 -5.03 11.78 -4.94
CA VAL A 244 -4.28 11.60 -6.18
C VAL A 244 -3.81 10.16 -6.21
N PHE A 245 -4.34 9.39 -7.15
CA PHE A 245 -3.80 8.07 -7.46
C PHE A 245 -2.48 8.25 -8.18
N PHE A 246 -1.46 7.48 -7.82
CA PHE A 246 -0.18 7.50 -8.52
C PHE A 246 0.40 6.09 -8.62
N ASP A 247 1.23 5.89 -9.64
CA ASP A 247 1.92 4.63 -9.93
C ASP A 247 3.24 4.92 -10.66
N LEU A 248 4.24 4.05 -10.47
CA LEU A 248 5.56 4.16 -11.08
C LEU A 248 5.93 2.89 -11.84
N GLU A 249 6.37 3.05 -13.09
CA GLU A 249 7.10 1.97 -13.78
C GLU A 249 8.60 2.13 -13.56
N THR A 250 9.29 1.01 -13.34
CA THR A 250 10.72 1.01 -13.04
C THR A 250 11.51 0.02 -13.91
N THR A 251 12.84 0.12 -13.85
CA THR A 251 13.75 -0.84 -14.47
C THR A 251 13.94 -2.12 -13.64
N GLY A 252 13.32 -2.24 -12.47
CA GLY A 252 13.45 -3.42 -11.61
C GLY A 252 12.99 -3.18 -10.17
N LEU A 253 13.18 -4.19 -9.31
CA LEU A 253 12.64 -4.20 -7.95
C LEU A 253 13.61 -3.72 -6.87
N ASP A 254 14.91 -3.65 -7.15
CA ASP A 254 15.89 -3.12 -6.19
C ASP A 254 15.74 -1.61 -6.05
N LYS A 255 15.16 -1.16 -4.94
CA LYS A 255 14.89 0.25 -4.65
C LYS A 255 16.13 1.14 -4.59
N THR A 256 17.32 0.56 -4.43
CA THR A 256 18.57 1.34 -4.40
C THR A 256 19.11 1.61 -5.81
N MET A 257 18.90 0.65 -6.72
CA MET A 257 19.50 0.62 -8.06
C MET A 257 18.52 0.93 -9.20
N CYS A 258 17.25 0.56 -9.07
CA CYS A 258 16.28 0.73 -10.14
C CYS A 258 16.05 2.20 -10.48
N GLU A 259 15.73 2.46 -11.74
CA GLU A 259 15.38 3.78 -12.25
C GLU A 259 13.89 3.83 -12.53
N ILE A 260 13.27 4.98 -12.22
CA ILE A 260 11.88 5.26 -12.58
C ILE A 260 11.85 5.66 -14.05
N VAL A 261 10.98 5.01 -14.82
CA VAL A 261 10.87 5.17 -16.29
C VAL A 261 9.50 5.66 -16.74
N GLN A 262 8.48 5.58 -15.89
CA GLN A 262 7.18 6.25 -16.09
C GLN A 262 6.68 6.76 -14.74
N ILE A 263 6.10 7.96 -14.75
CA ILE A 263 5.38 8.52 -13.61
C ILE A 263 3.97 8.84 -14.07
N ALA A 264 2.96 8.21 -13.45
CA ALA A 264 1.58 8.56 -13.70
C ALA A 264 0.87 8.98 -12.41
N ALA A 265 -0.04 9.95 -12.53
CA ALA A 265 -0.95 10.31 -11.47
C ALA A 265 -2.28 10.85 -12.00
N MET A 266 -3.35 10.70 -11.22
CA MET A 266 -4.65 11.26 -11.56
C MET A 266 -5.50 11.63 -10.34
N SER A 267 -6.32 12.68 -10.50
CA SER A 267 -7.38 13.07 -9.57
C SER A 267 -8.57 13.56 -10.38
N GLY A 268 -9.64 12.76 -10.41
CA GLY A 268 -10.78 13.00 -11.29
C GLY A 268 -10.34 13.08 -12.76
N PRO A 269 -10.60 14.20 -13.48
CA PRO A 269 -10.28 14.31 -14.90
C PRO A 269 -8.82 14.73 -15.14
N LYS A 270 -8.17 15.31 -14.12
CA LYS A 270 -6.79 15.78 -14.21
C LYS A 270 -5.87 14.57 -14.10
N HIS A 271 -4.93 14.46 -15.03
CA HIS A 271 -3.92 13.43 -15.03
C HIS A 271 -2.56 13.99 -15.44
N PHE A 272 -1.51 13.30 -15.00
CA PHE A 272 -0.12 13.51 -15.33
C PHE A 272 0.45 12.17 -15.77
N ASN A 273 1.14 12.12 -16.90
CA ASN A 273 1.79 10.91 -17.40
C ASN A 273 3.03 11.31 -18.18
N VAL A 274 4.20 10.92 -17.68
CA VAL A 274 5.48 11.23 -18.31
C VAL A 274 6.38 10.01 -18.30
N TYR A 275 7.19 9.88 -19.33
CA TYR A 275 8.25 8.88 -19.39
C TYR A 275 9.61 9.52 -19.15
N ILE A 276 10.51 8.75 -18.54
CA ILE A 276 11.89 9.13 -18.28
C ILE A 276 12.76 8.06 -18.91
N LYS A 277 13.74 8.48 -19.74
CA LYS A 277 14.70 7.52 -20.29
C LYS A 277 15.66 7.08 -19.18
N PRO A 278 15.82 5.77 -18.91
CA PRO A 278 16.79 5.28 -17.95
C PRO A 278 18.22 5.46 -18.47
N LEU A 279 19.18 5.52 -17.54
CA LEU A 279 20.60 5.55 -17.87
C LEU A 279 21.09 4.17 -18.32
N ASN A 280 20.69 3.11 -17.60
CA ASN A 280 21.22 1.76 -17.78
C ASN A 280 20.22 0.80 -18.42
N GLY A 281 19.63 1.19 -19.57
CA GLY A 281 18.68 0.36 -20.30
C GLY A 281 17.51 -0.12 -19.44
N ILE A 282 16.80 -1.17 -19.89
CA ILE A 282 15.76 -1.84 -19.11
C ILE A 282 16.03 -3.35 -19.16
N PRO A 283 16.21 -4.01 -18.00
CA PRO A 283 16.36 -5.46 -17.95
C PRO A 283 15.19 -6.20 -18.62
N PRO A 284 15.42 -7.39 -19.23
CA PRO A 284 14.37 -8.14 -19.90
C PRO A 284 13.17 -8.49 -19.01
N ASP A 285 13.39 -8.77 -17.73
CA ASP A 285 12.31 -9.12 -16.80
C ASP A 285 11.37 -7.95 -16.54
N ALA A 286 11.91 -6.74 -16.33
CA ALA A 286 11.11 -5.54 -16.20
C ALA A 286 10.40 -5.20 -17.53
N SER A 287 11.12 -5.31 -18.65
CA SER A 287 10.60 -5.04 -19.99
C SER A 287 9.42 -5.96 -20.36
N ARG A 288 9.46 -7.22 -19.92
CA ARG A 288 8.39 -8.20 -20.13
C ARG A 288 7.11 -7.84 -19.36
N ILE A 289 7.25 -7.20 -18.21
CA ILE A 289 6.12 -6.80 -17.38
C ILE A 289 5.53 -5.51 -17.93
N ASN A 290 6.33 -4.44 -18.01
CA ASN A 290 5.83 -3.11 -18.34
C ASN A 290 5.92 -2.74 -19.82
N GLY A 291 6.42 -3.62 -20.68
CA GLY A 291 6.52 -3.36 -22.11
C GLY A 291 7.47 -2.23 -22.50
N LEU A 292 8.27 -1.70 -21.56
CA LEU A 292 9.23 -0.63 -21.82
C LEU A 292 10.58 -1.21 -22.24
N THR A 293 11.16 -0.66 -23.30
CA THR A 293 12.47 -1.05 -23.82
C THR A 293 13.25 0.17 -24.29
N VAL A 294 14.59 0.09 -24.32
CA VAL A 294 15.41 1.13 -24.94
C VAL A 294 15.97 0.59 -26.25
N VAL A 295 15.51 1.17 -27.37
CA VAL A 295 15.91 0.78 -28.73
C VAL A 295 16.58 1.98 -29.39
N GLN A 296 17.82 1.81 -29.86
CA GLN A 296 18.61 2.86 -30.50
C GLN A 296 18.67 4.17 -29.67
N GLY A 297 18.79 4.03 -28.34
CA GLY A 297 18.88 5.16 -27.42
C GLY A 297 17.58 5.92 -27.16
N LYS A 298 16.45 5.43 -27.68
CA LYS A 298 15.09 5.95 -27.42
C LYS A 298 14.30 4.97 -26.56
N LEU A 299 13.45 5.48 -25.67
CA LEU A 299 12.53 4.65 -24.91
C LEU A 299 11.32 4.29 -25.79
N CYS A 300 10.90 3.04 -25.76
CA CYS A 300 9.75 2.53 -26.47
C CYS A 300 8.81 1.81 -25.50
N LYS A 301 7.49 2.03 -25.63
CA LYS A 301 6.43 1.26 -24.97
C LYS A 301 5.79 0.35 -26.01
N ASN A 302 5.81 -0.96 -25.79
CA ASN A 302 5.24 -1.97 -26.69
C ASN A 302 5.71 -1.80 -28.15
N GLY A 303 7.00 -1.49 -28.32
CA GLY A 303 7.64 -1.28 -29.63
C GLY A 303 7.45 0.11 -30.24
N GLN A 304 6.63 0.99 -29.64
CA GLN A 304 6.43 2.36 -30.12
C GLN A 304 7.26 3.35 -29.33
N VAL A 305 7.97 4.25 -30.01
CA VAL A 305 8.77 5.30 -29.37
C VAL A 305 7.87 6.22 -28.55
N VAL A 306 8.24 6.47 -27.30
CA VAL A 306 7.55 7.43 -26.42
C VAL A 306 8.42 8.66 -26.19
N GLU A 307 7.77 9.82 -26.03
CA GLU A 307 8.47 11.04 -25.64
C GLU A 307 8.94 10.94 -24.18
N THR A 308 10.20 11.29 -23.95
CA THR A 308 10.81 11.25 -22.62
C THR A 308 11.22 12.63 -22.16
N GLN A 309 11.12 12.87 -20.85
CA GLN A 309 11.63 14.08 -20.22
C GLN A 309 12.90 13.79 -19.42
N ASP A 310 13.68 14.83 -19.17
CA ASP A 310 14.73 14.78 -18.16
C ASP A 310 14.12 14.52 -16.78
N LYS A 311 14.84 13.78 -15.92
CA LYS A 311 14.36 13.35 -14.61
C LYS A 311 13.96 14.53 -13.71
N LEU A 312 14.73 15.62 -13.71
CA LEU A 312 14.39 16.81 -12.92
C LEU A 312 13.14 17.51 -13.48
N VAL A 313 13.00 17.59 -14.80
CA VAL A 313 11.83 18.19 -15.46
C VAL A 313 10.57 17.38 -15.15
N ALA A 314 10.64 16.05 -15.25
CA ALA A 314 9.54 15.15 -14.93
C ALA A 314 9.06 15.33 -13.48
N TRP A 315 9.98 15.35 -12.51
CA TRP A 315 9.60 15.55 -11.11
C TRP A 315 9.09 16.95 -10.79
N LYS A 316 9.65 18.00 -11.40
CA LYS A 316 9.08 19.36 -11.29
C LYS A 316 7.67 19.42 -11.88
N GLY A 317 7.46 18.82 -13.04
CA GLY A 317 6.12 18.72 -13.66
C GLY A 317 5.13 17.98 -12.78
N PHE A 318 5.56 16.89 -12.13
CA PHE A 318 4.75 16.17 -11.16
C PHE A 318 4.38 17.04 -9.95
N LEU A 319 5.33 17.76 -9.36
CA LEU A 319 5.07 18.66 -8.24
C LEU A 319 4.13 19.81 -8.62
N GLU A 320 4.29 20.41 -9.80
CA GLU A 320 3.36 21.43 -10.31
C GLU A 320 1.95 20.87 -10.53
N PHE A 321 1.85 19.64 -11.06
CA PHE A 321 0.56 18.94 -11.13
C PHE A 321 -0.08 18.78 -9.75
N LEU A 322 0.69 18.34 -8.74
CA LEU A 322 0.20 18.22 -7.37
C LEU A 322 -0.18 19.56 -6.76
N LYS A 323 0.61 20.63 -6.96
CA LYS A 323 0.28 21.99 -6.47
C LYS A 323 -1.01 22.53 -7.06
N SER A 324 -1.34 22.14 -8.30
CA SER A 324 -2.63 22.50 -8.93
C SER A 324 -3.85 21.86 -8.25
N LEU A 325 -3.61 20.97 -7.27
CA LEU A 325 -4.60 20.26 -6.48
C LEU A 325 -4.37 20.65 -5.01
N ASP A 326 -5.25 21.46 -4.43
CA ASP A 326 -5.11 21.89 -3.03
C ASP A 326 -5.05 20.68 -2.07
N HIS A 327 -4.02 20.63 -1.22
CA HIS A 327 -3.83 19.64 -0.14
C HIS A 327 -3.97 18.18 -0.58
N VAL A 328 -2.89 17.59 -1.09
CA VAL A 328 -2.92 16.26 -1.69
C VAL A 328 -2.77 15.12 -0.66
N ILE A 329 -3.51 14.04 -0.86
CA ILE A 329 -3.22 12.71 -0.32
C ILE A 329 -2.83 11.82 -1.50
N LEU A 330 -1.58 11.34 -1.51
CA LEU A 330 -1.13 10.38 -2.50
C LEU A 330 -1.64 8.98 -2.16
N MET A 331 -2.16 8.27 -3.14
CA MET A 331 -2.71 6.94 -2.98
C MET A 331 -2.14 6.02 -4.05
N GLY A 332 -1.57 4.90 -3.63
CA GLY A 332 -1.04 3.88 -4.55
C GLY A 332 -1.41 2.48 -4.10
N HIS A 333 -1.11 1.49 -4.92
CA HIS A 333 -1.37 0.09 -4.63
C HIS A 333 -0.07 -0.65 -4.37
N ASN A 334 0.11 -1.18 -3.15
CA ASN A 334 1.41 -1.68 -2.67
C ASN A 334 2.52 -0.59 -2.59
N ALA A 335 2.11 0.68 -2.63
CA ALA A 335 3.01 1.82 -2.67
C ALA A 335 3.82 1.99 -1.38
N HIS A 336 3.38 1.45 -0.24
CA HIS A 336 4.12 1.53 1.02
C HIS A 336 5.51 0.90 0.89
N TRP A 337 5.60 -0.23 0.19
CA TRP A 337 6.84 -0.99 0.07
C TRP A 337 7.72 -0.53 -1.08
N PHE A 338 7.16 0.09 -2.10
CA PHE A 338 7.84 0.33 -3.37
C PHE A 338 7.76 1.79 -3.84
N ASP A 339 6.58 2.24 -4.26
CA ASP A 339 6.43 3.54 -4.93
C ASP A 339 6.75 4.74 -4.03
N PHE A 340 6.26 4.75 -2.78
CA PHE A 340 6.53 5.86 -1.86
C PHE A 340 8.02 5.98 -1.51
N PRO A 341 8.75 4.90 -1.15
CA PRO A 341 10.20 4.96 -1.01
C PRO A 341 10.92 5.48 -2.26
N LEU A 342 10.52 5.05 -3.46
CA LEU A 342 11.14 5.47 -4.72
C LEU A 342 10.88 6.95 -5.05
N LEU A 343 9.65 7.41 -4.84
CA LEU A 343 9.26 8.82 -4.93
C LEU A 343 10.14 9.67 -4.00
N VAL A 344 10.21 9.33 -2.72
CA VAL A 344 11.00 10.10 -1.74
C VAL A 344 12.49 10.06 -2.07
N ARG A 345 13.02 8.89 -2.47
CA ARG A 345 14.42 8.72 -2.90
C ARG A 345 14.79 9.69 -4.01
N ASP A 346 14.02 9.71 -5.10
CA ASP A 346 14.34 10.54 -6.26
C ASP A 346 14.13 12.04 -5.96
N ILE A 347 13.02 12.40 -5.31
CA ILE A 347 12.74 13.78 -4.89
C ILE A 347 13.83 14.32 -3.96
N LYS A 348 14.30 13.51 -3.00
CA LYS A 348 15.38 13.89 -2.08
C LYS A 348 16.71 14.07 -2.81
N ARG A 349 17.07 13.16 -3.73
CA ARG A 349 18.28 13.27 -4.56
C ARG A 349 18.28 14.53 -5.43
N LEU A 350 17.10 15.01 -5.82
CA LEU A 350 16.93 16.24 -6.60
C LEU A 350 16.79 17.52 -5.75
N GLY A 351 16.82 17.40 -4.41
CA GLY A 351 16.68 18.55 -3.51
C GLY A 351 15.26 19.12 -3.42
N LEU A 352 14.24 18.35 -3.83
CA LEU A 352 12.84 18.81 -3.92
C LEU A 352 11.98 18.37 -2.72
N LEU A 353 12.59 17.82 -1.66
CA LEU A 353 11.86 17.20 -0.55
C LEU A 353 10.96 18.18 0.21
N GLN A 354 11.44 19.40 0.49
CA GLN A 354 10.64 20.41 1.19
C GLN A 354 9.41 20.83 0.39
N GLU A 355 9.55 20.93 -0.92
CA GLU A 355 8.45 21.26 -1.82
C GLU A 355 7.39 20.15 -1.80
N LEU A 356 7.79 18.88 -1.94
CA LEU A 356 6.88 17.74 -1.84
C LEU A 356 6.16 17.71 -0.47
N GLN A 357 6.89 17.94 0.63
CA GLN A 357 6.33 17.98 1.99
C GLN A 357 5.32 19.13 2.19
N SER A 358 5.47 20.23 1.46
CA SER A 358 4.51 21.35 1.53
C SER A 358 3.19 21.05 0.83
N ILE A 359 3.17 20.12 -0.12
CA ILE A 359 2.02 19.78 -0.97
C ILE A 359 1.30 18.52 -0.46
N VAL A 360 2.06 17.46 -0.19
CA VAL A 360 1.55 16.14 0.16
C VAL A 360 1.30 16.06 1.66
N THR A 361 0.02 16.03 2.00
CA THR A 361 -0.43 15.98 3.38
C THR A 361 -0.50 14.54 3.91
N GLY A 362 -0.54 13.54 3.04
CA GLY A 362 -0.52 12.13 3.46
C GLY A 362 -0.35 11.15 2.30
N CYS A 363 -0.07 9.92 2.67
CA CYS A 363 0.12 8.78 1.78
C CYS A 363 -0.78 7.62 2.23
N VAL A 364 -1.42 6.94 1.29
CA VAL A 364 -2.27 5.76 1.57
C VAL A 364 -1.88 4.62 0.65
N ASP A 365 -1.62 3.46 1.25
CA ASP A 365 -1.53 2.19 0.52
C ASP A 365 -2.89 1.50 0.52
N THR A 366 -3.42 1.29 -0.68
CA THR A 366 -4.76 0.71 -0.85
C THR A 366 -4.86 -0.75 -0.45
N ILE A 367 -3.77 -1.52 -0.33
CA ILE A 367 -3.85 -2.92 0.12
C ILE A 367 -4.47 -3.01 1.52
N GLN A 368 -4.02 -2.15 2.44
CA GLN A 368 -4.54 -2.18 3.83
C GLN A 368 -6.01 -1.73 3.88
N VAL A 369 -6.35 -0.70 3.10
CA VAL A 369 -7.74 -0.23 2.95
C VAL A 369 -8.63 -1.34 2.39
N PHE A 370 -8.21 -2.03 1.33
CA PHE A 370 -8.98 -3.10 0.72
C PHE A 370 -9.11 -4.32 1.63
N LYS A 371 -8.07 -4.67 2.41
CA LYS A 371 -8.18 -5.74 3.43
C LYS A 371 -9.26 -5.42 4.47
N ALA A 372 -9.35 -4.17 4.91
CA ALA A 372 -10.38 -3.72 5.84
C ALA A 372 -11.79 -3.74 5.20
N LYS A 373 -11.92 -3.30 3.94
CA LYS A 373 -13.20 -3.27 3.20
C LYS A 373 -13.68 -4.63 2.74
N LEU A 374 -12.78 -5.56 2.49
CA LEU A 374 -13.04 -6.88 1.93
C LEU A 374 -12.58 -8.00 2.89
N PRO A 375 -13.10 -8.07 4.12
CA PRO A 375 -12.66 -9.05 5.12
C PRO A 375 -12.92 -10.49 4.68
N HIS A 376 -13.88 -10.71 3.78
CA HIS A 376 -14.15 -12.02 3.20
C HIS A 376 -12.97 -12.54 2.34
N ARG A 377 -12.27 -11.65 1.62
CA ARG A 377 -11.08 -12.02 0.84
C ARG A 377 -9.93 -12.42 1.76
N VAL A 378 -9.74 -11.69 2.86
CA VAL A 378 -8.75 -12.02 3.90
C VAL A 378 -9.04 -13.41 4.50
N LYS A 379 -10.28 -13.65 4.94
CA LYS A 379 -10.71 -14.95 5.51
C LYS A 379 -10.49 -16.12 4.53
N ARG A 380 -10.68 -15.87 3.24
CA ARG A 380 -10.52 -16.86 2.17
C ARG A 380 -9.11 -16.91 1.58
N ARG A 381 -8.17 -16.13 2.11
CA ARG A 381 -6.79 -16.01 1.59
C ARG A 381 -6.74 -15.72 0.09
N LEU A 382 -7.62 -14.84 -0.38
CA LEU A 382 -7.66 -14.42 -1.77
C LEU A 382 -6.64 -13.30 -2.01
N SER A 383 -6.09 -13.27 -3.23
CA SER A 383 -5.12 -12.25 -3.65
C SER A 383 -5.69 -10.83 -3.57
N PHE A 384 -4.82 -9.88 -3.24
CA PHE A 384 -5.11 -8.45 -3.30
C PHE A 384 -4.35 -7.74 -4.41
N LYS A 385 -3.72 -8.48 -5.34
CA LYS A 385 -3.11 -7.87 -6.53
C LYS A 385 -4.17 -7.08 -7.29
N GLN A 386 -3.78 -5.92 -7.81
CA GLN A 386 -4.70 -5.01 -8.47
C GLN A 386 -5.48 -5.68 -9.62
N VAL A 387 -4.81 -6.47 -10.45
CA VAL A 387 -5.43 -7.21 -11.56
C VAL A 387 -6.46 -8.24 -11.09
N ASP A 388 -6.22 -8.92 -9.97
CA ASP A 388 -7.13 -9.92 -9.41
C ASP A 388 -8.40 -9.26 -8.85
N LEU A 389 -8.24 -8.11 -8.19
CA LEU A 389 -9.35 -7.28 -7.76
C LEU A 389 -10.11 -6.72 -8.96
N ALA A 390 -9.41 -6.18 -9.96
CA ALA A 390 -10.04 -5.60 -11.15
C ALA A 390 -10.90 -6.64 -11.89
N ALA A 391 -10.40 -7.88 -12.04
CA ALA A 391 -11.15 -8.97 -12.63
C ALA A 391 -12.45 -9.28 -11.86
N GLU A 392 -12.39 -9.36 -10.53
CA GLU A 392 -13.59 -9.58 -9.68
C GLU A 392 -14.64 -8.47 -9.85
N TYR A 393 -14.19 -7.21 -9.93
CA TYR A 393 -15.06 -6.04 -10.09
C TYR A 393 -15.39 -5.71 -11.56
N LYS A 394 -15.06 -6.60 -12.50
CA LYS A 394 -15.30 -6.45 -13.95
C LYS A 394 -14.75 -5.12 -14.48
N ILE A 395 -13.53 -4.79 -14.10
CA ILE A 395 -12.74 -3.66 -14.60
C ILE A 395 -11.78 -4.20 -15.65
N ASN A 396 -11.59 -3.43 -16.74
CA ASN A 396 -10.71 -3.82 -17.84
C ASN A 396 -9.23 -3.78 -17.39
N THR A 397 -8.50 -4.87 -17.59
CA THR A 397 -7.08 -5.03 -17.25
C THR A 397 -6.13 -4.96 -18.44
N ASN A 398 -6.62 -4.64 -19.65
CA ASN A 398 -5.81 -4.62 -20.88
C ASN A 398 -4.66 -3.60 -20.83
N ALA A 399 -4.79 -2.58 -19.98
CA ALA A 399 -3.77 -1.56 -19.77
C ALA A 399 -2.97 -1.78 -18.47
N ALA A 400 -3.01 -2.97 -17.89
CA ALA A 400 -2.17 -3.30 -16.73
C ALA A 400 -0.68 -3.26 -17.11
N HIS A 401 0.17 -2.91 -16.14
CA HIS A 401 1.60 -2.70 -16.37
C HIS A 401 1.89 -1.52 -17.31
N ASP A 402 1.05 -0.49 -17.17
CA ASP A 402 1.27 0.86 -17.65
C ASP A 402 0.78 1.78 -16.54
N ALA A 403 1.67 2.62 -16.01
CA ALA A 403 1.35 3.41 -14.83
C ALA A 403 0.04 4.22 -14.97
N LEU A 404 -0.26 4.76 -16.17
CA LEU A 404 -1.52 5.48 -16.38
C LEU A 404 -2.74 4.55 -16.43
N GLY A 405 -2.59 3.36 -17.02
CA GLY A 405 -3.57 2.29 -16.94
C GLY A 405 -3.84 1.83 -15.50
N ASP A 406 -2.78 1.65 -14.72
CA ASP A 406 -2.84 1.16 -13.34
C ASP A 406 -3.49 2.20 -12.40
N VAL A 407 -3.19 3.50 -12.53
CA VAL A 407 -3.89 4.54 -11.73
C VAL A 407 -5.38 4.65 -12.08
N ARG A 408 -5.76 4.45 -13.37
CA ARG A 408 -7.17 4.45 -13.80
C ARG A 408 -7.91 3.26 -13.22
N MET A 409 -7.29 2.08 -13.29
CA MET A 409 -7.83 0.86 -12.70
C MET A 409 -7.97 0.99 -11.19
N LEU A 410 -6.99 1.59 -10.51
CA LEU A 410 -7.05 1.84 -9.06
C LEU A 410 -8.21 2.77 -8.71
N SER A 411 -8.37 3.86 -9.46
CA SER A 411 -9.47 4.80 -9.25
C SER A 411 -10.83 4.12 -9.37
N GLN A 412 -11.02 3.29 -10.40
CA GLN A 412 -12.27 2.53 -10.58
C GLN A 412 -12.49 1.50 -9.47
N LEU A 413 -11.43 0.81 -9.03
CA LEU A 413 -11.51 -0.12 -7.91
C LEU A 413 -11.97 0.60 -6.64
N CYS A 414 -11.35 1.72 -6.29
CA CYS A 414 -11.72 2.48 -5.10
C CYS A 414 -13.18 2.95 -5.14
N GLN A 415 -13.66 3.39 -6.30
CA GLN A 415 -15.06 3.78 -6.49
C GLN A 415 -16.02 2.59 -6.38
N LYS A 416 -15.72 1.45 -7.03
CA LYS A 416 -16.59 0.26 -7.01
C LYS A 416 -16.60 -0.46 -5.66
N ILE A 417 -15.48 -0.46 -4.94
CA ILE A 417 -15.38 -0.98 -3.56
C ILE A 417 -16.08 -0.03 -2.57
N GLY A 418 -16.28 1.24 -2.94
CA GLY A 418 -16.95 2.23 -2.11
C GLY A 418 -16.09 2.70 -0.95
N LEU A 419 -14.88 3.20 -1.25
CA LEU A 419 -14.03 3.85 -0.24
C LEU A 419 -14.70 5.13 0.29
N SER A 420 -14.51 5.39 1.57
CA SER A 420 -14.96 6.61 2.26
C SER A 420 -13.78 7.48 2.69
N SER A 421 -14.07 8.73 3.05
CA SER A 421 -13.11 9.64 3.71
C SER A 421 -12.51 9.04 5.00
N GLN A 422 -13.34 8.32 5.77
CA GLN A 422 -12.91 7.66 7.01
C GLN A 422 -11.96 6.50 6.73
N ASP A 423 -12.21 5.72 5.67
CA ASP A 423 -11.30 4.65 5.25
C ASP A 423 -9.90 5.21 4.91
N ILE A 424 -9.86 6.35 4.23
CA ILE A 424 -8.62 7.08 3.90
C ILE A 424 -7.95 7.60 5.17
N ALA A 425 -8.72 8.26 6.05
CA ALA A 425 -8.19 8.82 7.29
C ALA A 425 -7.56 7.75 8.19
N ASN A 426 -8.19 6.57 8.30
CA ASN A 426 -7.73 5.46 9.13
C ASN A 426 -6.41 4.83 8.65
N HIS A 427 -6.10 4.93 7.36
CA HIS A 427 -4.92 4.29 6.75
C HIS A 427 -3.89 5.31 6.24
N ARG A 428 -4.10 6.60 6.52
CA ARG A 428 -3.19 7.67 6.12
C ARG A 428 -1.91 7.62 6.95
N LYS A 429 -0.78 7.50 6.26
CA LYS A 429 0.56 7.71 6.80
C LYS A 429 1.10 9.07 6.36
N MET A 430 2.07 9.59 7.11
CA MET A 430 2.76 10.83 6.74
C MET A 430 3.90 10.53 5.79
N LEU A 431 4.26 11.48 4.92
CA LEU A 431 5.37 11.33 3.97
C LEU A 431 6.71 11.01 4.66
N LYS A 432 6.91 11.50 5.89
CA LYS A 432 8.11 11.22 6.72
C LYS A 432 8.29 9.75 7.12
N CYS A 433 7.30 8.90 6.87
CA CYS A 433 7.38 7.46 7.09
C CYS A 433 8.14 6.73 5.97
N TYR A 434 8.65 7.45 4.96
CA TYR A 434 9.25 6.92 3.74
C TYR A 434 10.61 7.55 3.42
#